data_AF-A0A7W7GZV3-F1
#
_entry.id   AF-A0A7W7GZV3-F1
#
_cell.length_a   1.000
_cell.length_b   1.000
_cell.length_c   1.000
_cell.angle_alpha   90.00
_cell.angle_beta   90.00
_cell.angle_gamma   90.00
#
_symmetry.space_group_name_H-M   'P 1'
#
loop_
_entity.id
_entity.type
_entity.pdbx_description
1 polymer ?
#
loop_
_entity_poly.entity_id
_entity_poly.type
_entity_poly.pdbx_seq_one_letter_code
_entity_poly.pdbx_strand_id
1 'polypeptide(L)'
;MDPVTIGTVVASMLSTAFAQGVGGEAAKHAVQSIVGLVRGRLTGNGRGDTELAALEQNPADGDAVAAVGRIIDAEAADETFRQQLRALISEARQDAAMNNFVTNVESGANVGKIVNIGHIDNAQF
;
A
#
# COMPACT_ATOMS: atom_id res chain seq x y z
N MET A 1 -12.68 16.08 -5.48
CA MET A 1 -12.26 14.81 -4.86
C MET A 1 -11.65 13.99 -5.98
N ASP A 2 -10.34 13.79 -5.96
CA ASP A 2 -9.71 12.85 -6.89
C ASP A 2 -10.21 11.44 -6.54
N PRO A 3 -10.71 10.66 -7.51
CA PRO A 3 -11.09 9.28 -7.26
C PRO A 3 -9.87 8.52 -6.76
N VAL A 4 -10.05 7.69 -5.73
CA VAL A 4 -8.97 6.83 -5.24
C VAL A 4 -8.56 5.88 -6.37
N THR A 5 -7.32 6.05 -6.83
CA THR A 5 -6.77 5.30 -7.95
C THR A 5 -6.21 3.95 -7.47
N ILE A 6 -6.07 3.00 -8.41
CA ILE A 6 -5.51 1.68 -8.09
C ILE A 6 -4.09 1.81 -7.54
N GLY A 7 -3.29 2.74 -8.06
CA GLY A 7 -1.95 3.04 -7.58
C GLY A 7 -1.92 3.53 -6.15
N THR A 8 -2.87 4.40 -5.75
CA THR A 8 -2.99 4.87 -4.37
C THR A 8 -3.30 3.73 -3.40
N VAL A 9 -4.24 2.84 -3.76
CA VAL A 9 -4.56 1.65 -2.94
C VAL A 9 -3.34 0.76 -2.79
N VAL A 10 -2.68 0.43 -3.90
CA VAL A 10 -1.51 -0.46 -3.90
C VAL A 10 -0.35 0.14 -3.11
N ALA A 11 -0.01 1.41 -3.32
CA ALA A 11 1.06 2.07 -2.58
C ALA A 11 0.79 2.12 -1.07
N SER A 12 -0.48 2.32 -0.67
CA SER A 12 -0.89 2.30 0.74
C SER A 12 -0.79 0.89 1.35
N MET A 13 -1.12 -0.15 0.56
CA MET A 13 -0.92 -1.54 0.99
C MET A 13 0.56 -1.88 1.13
N LEU A 14 1.43 -1.41 0.22
CA LEU A 14 2.88 -1.59 0.31
C LEU A 14 3.45 -0.89 1.56
N SER A 15 3.08 0.37 1.78
CA SER A 15 3.41 1.12 3.00
C SER A 15 3.02 0.35 4.27
N THR A 16 1.77 -0.12 4.35
CA THR A 16 1.29 -0.88 5.51
C THR A 16 2.07 -2.17 5.70
N ALA A 17 2.34 -2.89 4.61
CA ALA A 17 3.11 -4.11 4.62
C ALA A 17 4.53 -3.91 5.15
N PHE A 18 5.20 -2.83 4.74
CA PHE A 18 6.55 -2.50 5.21
C PHE A 18 6.56 -1.94 6.64
N ALA A 19 5.54 -1.20 7.06
CA ALA A 19 5.46 -0.57 8.38
C ALA A 19 5.13 -1.56 9.50
N GLN A 20 4.14 -2.43 9.28
CA GLN A 20 3.50 -3.22 10.34
C GLN A 20 3.56 -4.73 10.09
N GLY A 21 3.98 -5.14 8.89
CA GLY A 21 3.75 -6.49 8.41
C GLY A 21 2.27 -6.75 8.12
N VAL A 22 1.97 -7.94 7.63
CA VAL A 22 0.61 -8.34 7.28
C VAL A 22 0.13 -9.41 8.24
N GLY A 23 -1.00 -9.15 8.91
CA GLY A 23 -1.68 -10.13 9.75
C GLY A 23 -2.43 -11.16 8.90
N GLY A 24 -2.30 -12.44 9.23
CA GLY A 24 -2.96 -13.55 8.52
C GLY A 24 -2.17 -14.09 7.32
N GLU A 25 -2.17 -15.41 7.13
CA GLU A 25 -1.42 -16.06 6.03
C GLU A 25 -1.95 -15.72 4.64
N ALA A 26 -3.27 -15.62 4.48
CA ALA A 26 -3.90 -15.29 3.20
C ALA A 26 -3.58 -13.85 2.76
N ALA A 27 -3.74 -12.88 3.66
CA ALA A 27 -3.38 -11.49 3.38
C ALA A 27 -1.88 -11.34 3.13
N LYS A 28 -1.02 -12.06 3.87
CA LYS A 28 0.42 -12.06 3.66
C LYS A 28 0.79 -12.55 2.26
N HIS A 29 0.18 -13.63 1.78
CA HIS A 29 0.42 -14.15 0.44
C HIS A 29 0.01 -13.11 -0.63
N ALA A 30 -1.20 -12.58 -0.55
CA ALA A 30 -1.70 -11.58 -1.51
C ALA A 30 -0.81 -10.33 -1.55
N VAL A 31 -0.41 -9.81 -0.38
CA VAL A 31 0.47 -8.64 -0.30
C VAL A 31 1.89 -8.95 -0.82
N GLN A 32 2.44 -10.13 -0.52
CA GLN A 32 3.73 -10.54 -1.10
C GLN A 32 3.65 -10.66 -2.62
N SER A 33 2.54 -11.17 -3.16
CA SER A 33 2.30 -11.18 -4.61
C SER A 33 2.20 -9.77 -5.19
N ILE A 34 1.56 -8.82 -4.49
CA ILE A 34 1.52 -7.40 -4.89
C ILE A 34 2.94 -6.80 -4.90
N VAL A 35 3.72 -7.00 -3.83
CA VAL A 35 5.11 -6.53 -3.74
C VAL A 35 5.93 -7.10 -4.90
N GLY A 36 5.84 -8.41 -5.14
CA GLY A 36 6.56 -9.09 -6.21
C GLY A 36 6.16 -8.58 -7.60
N LEU A 37 4.85 -8.39 -7.84
CA LEU A 37 4.33 -7.89 -9.10
C LEU A 37 4.77 -6.44 -9.36
N VAL A 38 4.65 -5.56 -8.35
CA VAL A 38 5.06 -4.15 -8.47
C VAL A 38 6.57 -4.07 -8.63
N ARG A 39 7.36 -4.75 -7.80
CA ARG A 39 8.81 -4.76 -7.93
C ARG A 39 9.24 -5.29 -9.29
N GLY A 40 8.64 -6.38 -9.78
CA GLY A 40 8.93 -6.92 -11.11
C GLY A 40 8.57 -5.96 -12.24
N ARG A 41 7.49 -5.18 -12.10
CA ARG A 41 7.10 -4.17 -13.10
C ARG A 41 7.98 -2.92 -13.04
N LEU A 42 8.38 -2.50 -11.85
CA LEU A 42 9.20 -1.31 -11.64
C LEU A 42 10.70 -1.56 -11.83
N THR A 43 11.15 -2.82 -11.79
CA THR A 43 12.54 -3.18 -12.05
C THR A 43 12.97 -2.68 -13.42
N GLY A 44 14.02 -1.85 -13.46
CA GLY A 44 14.51 -1.25 -14.70
C GLY A 44 13.81 0.05 -15.09
N ASN A 45 12.73 0.43 -14.39
CA ASN A 45 12.22 1.80 -14.37
C ASN A 45 12.98 2.52 -13.24
N GLY A 46 14.09 3.18 -13.57
CA GLY A 46 15.00 3.75 -12.57
C GLY A 46 14.35 4.70 -11.56
N ARG A 47 13.24 5.36 -11.94
CA ARG A 47 12.42 6.13 -11.00
C ARG A 47 11.56 5.22 -10.11
N GLY A 48 10.90 4.22 -10.69
CA GLY A 48 10.11 3.22 -9.95
C GLY A 48 10.93 2.49 -8.89
N ASP A 49 12.14 2.06 -9.23
CA ASP A 49 13.04 1.37 -8.28
C ASP A 49 13.46 2.29 -7.12
N THR A 50 13.77 3.56 -7.42
CA THR A 50 14.20 4.54 -6.40
C THR A 50 13.06 4.85 -5.43
N GLU A 51 11.86 5.13 -5.94
CA GLU A 51 10.70 5.50 -5.11
C GLU A 51 10.18 4.30 -4.31
N LEU A 52 10.22 3.09 -4.88
CA LEU A 52 9.88 1.88 -4.14
C LEU A 52 10.87 1.61 -3.01
N ALA A 53 12.17 1.81 -3.24
CA ALA A 53 13.19 1.68 -2.21
C ALA A 53 13.05 2.76 -1.12
N ALA A 54 12.69 3.99 -1.49
CA ALA A 54 12.41 5.06 -0.53
C ALA A 54 11.21 4.71 0.36
N LEU A 55 10.13 4.18 -0.24
CA LEU A 55 8.96 3.72 0.50
C LEU A 55 9.27 2.54 1.43
N GLU A 56 10.12 1.61 1.01
CA GLU A 56 10.56 0.49 1.85
C GLU A 56 11.40 0.95 3.05
N GLN A 57 12.23 1.97 2.86
CA GLN A 57 13.05 2.56 3.94
C GLN A 57 12.23 3.43 4.90
N ASN A 58 11.24 4.17 4.38
CA ASN A 58 10.36 5.00 5.18
C ASN A 58 8.89 4.79 4.80
N PRO A 59 8.26 3.72 5.31
CA PRO A 59 6.89 3.37 4.93
C PRO A 59 5.84 4.39 5.35
N ALA A 60 6.13 5.23 6.34
CA ALA A 60 5.22 6.27 6.82
C ALA A 60 5.33 7.59 6.03
N ASP A 61 6.25 7.67 5.05
CA ASP A 61 6.41 8.84 4.21
C ASP A 61 5.26 8.95 3.20
N GLY A 62 4.33 9.87 3.46
CA GLY A 62 3.20 10.13 2.59
C GLY A 62 3.60 10.59 1.18
N ASP A 63 4.74 11.27 1.04
CA ASP A 63 5.24 11.70 -0.27
C ASP A 63 5.77 10.51 -1.08
N ALA A 64 6.47 9.57 -0.42
CA ALA A 64 6.91 8.33 -1.04
C ALA A 64 5.71 7.44 -1.45
N VAL A 65 4.68 7.34 -0.61
CA VAL A 65 3.42 6.64 -0.94
C VAL A 65 2.76 7.26 -2.17
N ALA A 66 2.63 8.58 -2.21
CA ALA A 66 2.02 9.28 -3.34
C ALA A 66 2.87 9.19 -4.62
N ALA A 67 4.20 9.18 -4.50
CA ALA A 67 5.11 9.00 -5.64
C ALA A 67 4.99 7.60 -6.24
N VAL A 68 5.06 6.55 -5.41
CA VAL A 68 4.87 5.16 -5.84
C VAL A 68 3.48 4.96 -6.44
N GLY A 69 2.43 5.52 -5.83
CA GLY A 69 1.07 5.43 -6.34
C GLY A 69 0.92 5.99 -7.75
N ARG A 70 1.48 7.17 -8.02
CA ARG A 70 1.47 7.78 -9.37
C ARG A 70 2.21 6.95 -10.41
N ILE A 71 3.33 6.32 -10.03
CA ILE A 71 4.09 5.45 -10.92
C ILE A 71 3.27 4.19 -11.24
N ILE A 72 2.66 3.58 -10.23
CA ILE A 72 1.79 2.41 -10.43
C ILE A 72 0.59 2.77 -11.32
N ASP A 73 -0.02 3.93 -11.16
CA ASP A 73 -1.10 4.37 -12.04
C ASP A 73 -0.64 4.56 -13.50
N ALA A 74 0.56 5.11 -13.70
CA ALA A 74 1.14 5.23 -15.03
C ALA A 74 1.41 3.86 -15.66
N GLU A 75 1.97 2.91 -14.90
CA GLU A 75 2.20 1.53 -15.36
C GLU A 75 0.88 0.78 -15.57
N ALA A 76 -0.16 1.08 -14.79
CA ALA A 76 -1.50 0.53 -14.93
C ALA A 76 -2.21 1.01 -16.20
N ALA A 77 -1.59 1.85 -17.04
CA ALA A 77 -2.03 2.02 -18.43
C ALA A 77 -2.04 0.68 -19.20
N ASP A 78 -1.15 -0.25 -18.81
CA ASP A 78 -1.16 -1.65 -19.24
C ASP A 78 -2.34 -2.41 -18.60
N GLU A 79 -3.29 -2.84 -19.43
CA GLU A 79 -4.50 -3.53 -18.96
C GLU A 79 -4.20 -4.84 -18.24
N THR A 80 -3.15 -5.57 -18.66
CA THR A 80 -2.78 -6.85 -18.03
C THR A 80 -2.30 -6.61 -16.62
N PHE A 81 -1.39 -5.65 -16.44
CA PHE A 81 -0.89 -5.26 -15.12
C PHE A 81 -2.03 -4.74 -14.23
N ARG A 82 -2.93 -3.91 -14.77
CA ARG A 82 -4.10 -3.40 -14.06
C ARG A 82 -5.02 -4.53 -13.56
N GLN A 83 -5.28 -5.54 -14.39
CA GLN A 83 -6.12 -6.68 -14.00
C GLN A 83 -5.45 -7.54 -12.93
N GLN A 84 -4.15 -7.79 -13.04
CA GLN A 84 -3.39 -8.51 -12.02
C GLN A 84 -3.44 -7.79 -10.67
N LEU A 85 -3.26 -6.46 -10.65
CA LEU A 85 -3.40 -5.66 -9.43
C LEU A 85 -4.82 -5.76 -8.86
N ARG A 86 -5.87 -5.65 -9.68
CA ARG A 86 -7.26 -5.77 -9.22
C ARG A 86 -7.55 -7.12 -8.59
N ALA A 87 -7.07 -8.21 -9.20
CA ALA A 87 -7.25 -9.55 -8.67
C ALA A 87 -6.60 -9.69 -7.29
N LEU A 88 -5.35 -9.25 -7.15
CA LEU A 88 -4.61 -9.32 -5.89
C LEU A 88 -5.19 -8.41 -4.81
N ILE A 89 -5.65 -7.21 -5.16
CA ILE A 89 -6.37 -6.32 -4.22
C ILE A 89 -7.66 -7.00 -3.76
N SER A 90 -8.41 -7.62 -4.67
CA SER A 90 -9.64 -8.32 -4.31
C SER A 90 -9.38 -9.52 -3.38
N GLU A 91 -8.29 -10.26 -3.59
CA GLU A 91 -7.86 -11.35 -2.71
C GLU A 91 -7.47 -10.80 -1.33
N ALA A 92 -6.67 -9.74 -1.29
CA ALA A 92 -6.28 -9.10 -0.04
C ALA A 92 -7.48 -8.56 0.76
N ARG A 93 -8.51 -8.01 0.09
CA ARG A 93 -9.75 -7.54 0.73
C ARG A 93 -10.60 -8.64 1.36
N GLN A 94 -10.40 -9.91 1.02
CA GLN A 94 -11.14 -10.99 1.68
C GLN A 94 -10.72 -11.15 3.15
N ASP A 95 -9.57 -10.59 3.53
CA ASP A 95 -9.17 -10.46 4.93
C ASP A 95 -9.88 -9.27 5.60
N ALA A 96 -10.50 -9.50 6.76
CA ALA A 96 -11.28 -8.48 7.46
C ALA A 96 -10.44 -7.26 7.91
N ALA A 97 -9.16 -7.45 8.26
CA ALA A 97 -8.28 -6.34 8.64
C ALA A 97 -7.93 -5.48 7.42
N MET A 98 -7.66 -6.13 6.28
CA MET A 98 -7.34 -5.44 5.04
C MET A 98 -8.58 -4.79 4.40
N ASN A 99 -9.76 -5.39 4.54
CA ASN A 99 -11.00 -4.81 4.05
C ASN A 99 -11.30 -3.45 4.70
N ASN A 100 -11.14 -3.38 6.03
CA ASN A 100 -11.30 -2.12 6.76
C ASN A 100 -10.23 -1.09 6.35
N PHE A 101 -8.99 -1.52 6.13
CA PHE A 101 -7.93 -0.65 5.63
C PHE A 101 -8.25 -0.07 4.26
N VAL A 102 -8.58 -0.93 3.28
CA VAL A 102 -8.87 -0.48 1.92
C VAL A 102 -10.14 0.39 1.88
N THR A 103 -11.16 0.04 2.67
CA THR A 103 -12.37 0.86 2.81
C THR A 103 -12.05 2.24 3.39
N ASN A 104 -11.13 2.33 4.35
CA ASN A 104 -10.67 3.61 4.91
C ASN A 104 -9.88 4.43 3.89
N VAL A 105 -9.01 3.79 3.09
CA VAL A 105 -8.26 4.46 2.01
C VAL A 105 -9.22 4.96 0.92
N GLU A 106 -10.23 4.16 0.54
CA GLU A 106 -11.26 4.54 -0.44
C GLU A 106 -12.22 5.62 0.07
N SER A 107 -12.55 5.61 1.37
CA SER A 107 -13.50 6.55 1.98
C SER A 107 -12.86 7.85 2.48
N GLY A 108 -11.53 7.90 2.64
CA GLY A 108 -10.84 9.06 3.17
C GLY A 108 -9.34 8.97 2.95
N ALA A 109 -8.88 9.54 1.84
CA ALA A 109 -7.47 9.71 1.45
C ALA A 109 -6.64 10.54 2.47
N ASN A 110 -6.44 10.02 3.67
CA ASN A 110 -5.50 10.52 4.68
C ASN A 110 -4.49 9.41 5.01
N VAL A 111 -3.77 8.93 4.00
CA VAL A 111 -2.62 8.05 4.20
C VAL A 111 -1.45 8.95 4.62
N GLY A 112 -1.42 9.27 5.91
CA GLY A 112 -0.47 10.23 6.49
C GLY A 112 -0.62 10.50 7.99
N LYS A 113 -1.60 9.87 8.67
CA LYS A 113 -1.64 9.85 10.14
C LYS A 113 -1.80 8.43 10.64
N ILE A 114 -0.70 7.67 10.64
CA ILE A 114 -0.54 6.69 11.72
C ILE A 114 -0.35 7.53 12.98
N VAL A 115 -1.45 7.76 13.68
CA VAL A 115 -1.43 8.27 15.05
C VAL A 115 -0.62 7.26 15.86
N ASN A 116 0.48 7.76 16.40
CA ASN A 116 1.28 7.13 17.43
C ASN A 116 0.34 6.57 18.51
N ILE A 117 0.09 5.26 18.55
CA ILE A 117 -0.55 4.62 19.70
C ILE A 117 0.55 4.46 20.75
N GLY A 118 1.01 5.60 21.27
CA GLY A 118 1.71 5.63 22.54
C GLY A 118 0.69 5.34 23.61
N HIS A 119 0.67 4.10 24.10
CA HIS A 119 -0.02 3.76 25.34
C HIS A 119 0.68 4.54 26.47
N ILE A 120 0.13 5.69 26.84
CA ILE A 120 0.45 6.35 28.10
C ILE A 120 -0.65 5.95 29.07
N ASP A 121 -0.44 4.87 29.82
CA ASP A 121 -1.04 4.75 31.15
C ASP A 121 0.00 5.30 32.11
N ASN A 122 -0.11 6.60 32.38
CA ASN A 122 0.58 7.18 33.51
C ASN A 122 -0.46 7.75 34.48
N ALA A 123 -0.30 7.30 35.72
CA ALA A 123 -0.64 7.93 36.97
C ALA A 123 -1.94 7.49 37.69
N GLN A 124 -1.69 6.75 38.78
CA GLN A 124 -1.98 7.13 40.17
C GLN A 124 -3.45 7.27 40.59
N PHE A 125 -3.84 6.38 41.52
CA PHE A 125 -4.47 6.76 42.78
C PHE A 125 -3.90 5.89 43.91
#